data_AF-A0A852K207-F1
#
_entry.id   AF-A0A852K207-F1
#
_cell.length_a   1.000
_cell.length_b   1.000
_cell.length_c   1.000
_cell.angle_alpha   90.00
_cell.angle_beta   90.00
_cell.angle_gamma   90.00
#
_symmetry.space_group_name_H-M   'P 1'
#
loop_
_entity.id
_entity.type
_entity.pdbx_description
1 polymer ?
#
loop_
_entity_poly.entity_id
_entity_poly.type
_entity_poly.pdbx_seq_one_letter_code
_entity_poly.pdbx_strand_id
1 'polypeptide(L)'
;QVFPLVNSIGLNEQELLFLTQSASGPHASLASWSGIPDVGVVSDILFWILKEHGKTAERASDLTRIHFHTLAYHILVTVDGHWGNQAAAVAAGARAAGTQACATDTIDT
;
A
#
# COMPACT_ATOMS: atom_id res chain seq x y z
N GLN A 1 -18.83 -0.36 -6.40
CA GLN A 1 -17.43 -0.65 -6.00
C GLN A 1 -16.49 0.10 -6.93
N VAL A 2 -15.37 0.65 -6.44
CA VAL A 2 -14.45 1.51 -7.23
C VAL A 2 -13.14 0.81 -7.63
N PHE A 3 -12.64 -0.16 -6.85
CA PHE A 3 -11.35 -0.83 -7.13
C PHE A 3 -11.21 -1.35 -8.57
N PRO A 4 -12.21 -2.00 -9.18
CA PRO A 4 -12.06 -2.48 -10.56
C PRO A 4 -11.87 -1.38 -11.61
N LEU A 5 -12.22 -0.14 -11.28
CA LEU A 5 -12.26 1.02 -12.18
C LEU A 5 -11.02 1.91 -12.05
N VAL A 6 -10.07 1.55 -11.18
CA VAL A 6 -8.84 2.34 -10.93
C VAL A 6 -7.63 1.47 -11.15
N ASN A 7 -6.55 2.07 -11.64
CA ASN A 7 -5.28 1.38 -11.87
C ASN A 7 -4.35 1.41 -10.65
N SER A 8 -4.54 2.38 -9.74
CA SER A 8 -3.78 2.50 -8.50
C SER A 8 -4.61 3.04 -7.34
N ILE A 9 -4.27 2.63 -6.12
CA ILE A 9 -4.73 3.25 -4.87
C ILE A 9 -3.53 3.61 -3.98
N GLY A 10 -3.74 4.56 -3.06
CA GLY A 10 -2.82 4.89 -1.97
C GLY A 10 -3.58 4.95 -0.65
N LEU A 11 -2.97 4.45 0.42
CA LEU A 11 -3.60 4.31 1.72
C LEU A 11 -2.56 4.05 2.83
N ASN A 12 -2.93 4.33 4.08
CA ASN A 12 -2.10 4.10 5.26
C ASN A 12 -2.49 2.83 6.03
N GLU A 13 -1.89 2.62 7.19
CA GLU A 13 -2.15 1.46 8.05
C GLU A 13 -3.58 1.37 8.58
N GLN A 14 -4.23 2.50 8.88
CA GLN A 14 -5.60 2.53 9.40
C GLN A 14 -6.59 2.06 8.33
N GLU A 15 -6.48 2.58 7.11
CA GLU A 15 -7.33 2.14 6.00
C GLU A 15 -7.03 0.69 5.58
N LEU A 16 -5.77 0.25 5.60
CA LEU A 16 -5.40 -1.13 5.26
C LEU A 16 -6.03 -2.14 6.23
N LEU A 17 -5.95 -1.85 7.54
CA LEU A 17 -6.54 -2.70 8.56
C LEU A 17 -8.07 -2.74 8.44
N PHE A 18 -8.68 -1.58 8.21
CA PHE A 18 -10.12 -1.50 8.02
C PHE A 18 -10.61 -2.30 6.80
N LEU A 19 -9.86 -2.29 5.70
CA LEU A 19 -10.18 -3.09 4.52
C LEU A 19 -10.19 -4.58 4.82
N THR A 20 -9.16 -5.10 5.50
CA THR A 20 -9.13 -6.52 5.84
C THR A 20 -10.22 -6.92 6.84
N GLN A 21 -10.49 -6.07 7.84
CA GLN A 21 -11.58 -6.28 8.81
C GLN A 21 -12.95 -6.33 8.11
N SER A 22 -13.20 -5.44 7.14
CA SER A 22 -14.50 -5.30 6.47
C SER A 22 -14.82 -6.46 5.52
N ALA A 23 -13.79 -7.09 4.95
CA ALA A 23 -13.92 -8.10 3.92
C ALA A 23 -13.40 -9.48 4.35
N SER A 24 -13.17 -9.67 5.66
CA SER A 24 -12.66 -10.92 6.22
C SER A 24 -11.35 -11.39 5.57
N GLY A 25 -10.45 -10.45 5.30
CA GLY A 25 -9.13 -10.71 4.74
C GLY A 25 -8.11 -11.24 5.76
N PRO A 26 -6.82 -11.37 5.39
CA PRO A 26 -5.76 -11.75 6.30
C PRO A 26 -5.68 -10.82 7.51
N HIS A 27 -5.51 -11.37 8.72
CA HIS A 27 -5.37 -10.61 9.95
C HIS A 27 -6.60 -9.75 10.33
N ALA A 28 -7.79 -10.05 9.80
CA ALA A 28 -9.05 -9.34 10.11
C ALA A 28 -9.45 -9.36 11.60
N SER A 29 -8.92 -10.30 12.40
CA SER A 29 -9.15 -10.36 13.85
C SER A 29 -8.31 -9.37 14.65
N LEU A 30 -7.29 -8.75 14.03
CA LEU A 30 -6.48 -7.72 14.67
C LEU A 30 -7.36 -6.48 14.92
N ALA A 31 -7.54 -6.11 16.18
CA ALA A 31 -8.40 -4.97 16.53
C ALA A 31 -7.77 -3.61 16.14
N SER A 32 -6.46 -3.48 16.34
CA SER A 32 -5.67 -2.30 16.01
C SER A 32 -4.19 -2.66 15.86
N TRP A 33 -3.43 -1.81 15.20
CA TRP A 33 -1.97 -1.91 15.21
C TRP A 33 -1.41 -1.59 16.60
N SER A 34 -0.45 -2.40 17.06
CA SER A 34 0.28 -2.15 18.30
C SER A 34 1.66 -1.57 17.97
N GLY A 35 1.73 -0.25 17.80
CA GLY A 35 2.95 0.44 17.38
C GLY A 35 3.13 0.39 15.86
N ILE A 36 4.37 0.18 15.41
CA ILE A 36 4.69 0.11 13.97
C ILE A 36 4.07 -1.16 13.37
N PRO A 37 3.27 -1.07 12.29
CA PRO A 37 2.68 -2.22 11.64
C PRO A 37 3.76 -3.21 11.18
N ASP A 38 3.59 -4.50 11.50
CA ASP A 38 4.50 -5.54 11.03
C ASP A 38 4.49 -5.61 9.49
N VAL A 39 5.68 -5.61 8.88
CA VAL A 39 5.84 -5.57 7.43
C VAL A 39 5.25 -6.81 6.76
N GLY A 40 5.34 -7.98 7.40
CA GLY A 40 4.76 -9.23 6.90
C GLY A 40 3.23 -9.16 6.90
N VAL A 41 2.63 -8.74 8.02
CA VAL A 41 1.18 -8.55 8.14
C VAL A 41 0.65 -7.58 7.09
N VAL A 42 1.31 -6.43 6.92
CA VAL A 42 0.95 -5.46 5.87
C VAL A 42 1.07 -6.07 4.48
N SER A 43 2.15 -6.78 4.20
CA SER A 43 2.39 -7.42 2.90
C SER A 43 1.36 -8.49 2.56
N ASP A 44 0.94 -9.30 3.55
CA ASP A 44 -0.11 -10.31 3.37
C ASP A 44 -1.44 -9.68 2.93
N ILE A 45 -1.84 -8.58 3.58
CA ILE A 45 -3.08 -7.87 3.24
C ILE A 45 -2.97 -7.23 1.86
N LEU A 46 -1.86 -6.57 1.54
CA LEU A 46 -1.62 -5.96 0.23
C LEU A 46 -1.65 -6.99 -0.90
N PHE A 47 -1.00 -8.14 -0.69
CA PHE A 47 -1.04 -9.27 -1.62
C PHE A 47 -2.46 -9.79 -1.81
N TRP A 48 -3.20 -9.98 -0.72
CA TRP A 48 -4.60 -10.42 -0.76
C TRP A 48 -5.49 -9.44 -1.53
N ILE A 49 -5.34 -8.12 -1.33
CA ILE A 49 -6.09 -7.11 -2.09
C ILE A 49 -5.83 -7.27 -3.60
N LEU A 50 -4.56 -7.40 -4.02
CA LEU A 50 -4.25 -7.58 -5.45
C LEU A 50 -4.73 -8.93 -6.00
N LYS A 51 -4.78 -9.98 -5.17
CA LYS A 51 -5.32 -11.29 -5.57
C LYS A 51 -6.85 -11.28 -5.70
N GLU A 52 -7.56 -10.68 -4.75
CA GLU A 52 -9.03 -10.69 -4.70
C GLU A 52 -9.69 -9.55 -5.47
N HIS A 53 -8.99 -8.45 -5.67
CA HIS A 53 -9.55 -7.24 -6.28
C HIS A 53 -8.65 -6.63 -7.37
N GLY A 54 -7.41 -7.09 -7.50
CA GLY A 54 -6.52 -6.66 -8.58
C GLY A 54 -6.81 -7.33 -9.92
N LYS A 55 -6.05 -6.90 -10.92
CA LYS A 55 -6.09 -7.45 -12.28
C LYS A 55 -5.59 -8.89 -12.29
N THR A 56 -6.45 -9.81 -12.73
CA THR A 56 -6.11 -11.21 -13.01
C THR A 56 -6.68 -11.60 -14.38
N ALA A 57 -6.33 -12.78 -14.90
CA ALA A 57 -6.87 -13.24 -16.18
C ALA A 57 -8.41 -13.45 -16.12
N GLU A 58 -8.93 -13.78 -14.95
CA GLU A 58 -10.33 -14.12 -14.69
C GLU A 58 -11.16 -12.92 -14.23
N ARG A 59 -10.52 -11.81 -13.84
CA ARG A 59 -11.19 -10.66 -13.22
C ARG A 59 -11.06 -9.40 -14.07
N ALA A 60 -12.21 -8.80 -14.40
CA ALA A 60 -12.28 -7.47 -15.00
C ALA A 60 -12.00 -6.37 -13.96
N SER A 61 -10.73 -6.24 -13.56
CA SER A 61 -10.23 -5.18 -12.70
C SER A 61 -9.00 -4.55 -13.33
N ASP A 62 -8.86 -3.24 -13.21
CA ASP A 62 -7.67 -2.51 -13.66
C ASP A 62 -6.66 -2.26 -12.54
N LEU A 63 -6.98 -2.62 -11.29
CA LEU A 63 -6.12 -2.36 -10.14
C LEU A 63 -4.84 -3.18 -10.23
N THR A 64 -3.72 -2.50 -10.39
CA THR A 64 -2.40 -3.11 -10.54
C THR A 64 -1.33 -2.51 -9.63
N ARG A 65 -1.68 -1.53 -8.78
CA ARG A 65 -0.73 -0.84 -7.91
C ARG A 65 -1.36 -0.37 -6.59
N ILE A 66 -0.69 -0.66 -5.48
CA ILE A 66 -1.02 -0.09 -4.17
C ILE A 66 0.23 0.59 -3.62
N HIS A 67 0.13 1.89 -3.34
CA HIS A 67 1.17 2.64 -2.64
C HIS A 67 0.78 2.77 -1.17
N PHE A 68 1.32 1.88 -0.35
CA PHE A 68 1.14 1.90 1.09
C PHE A 68 2.17 2.83 1.74
N HIS A 69 1.72 3.67 2.66
CA HIS A 69 2.58 4.55 3.44
C HIS A 69 2.14 4.56 4.90
N THR A 70 3.03 4.13 5.80
CA THR A 70 2.91 4.36 7.23
C THR A 70 4.05 5.24 7.71
N LEU A 71 4.01 5.67 8.97
CA LEU A 71 4.99 6.61 9.53
C LEU A 71 6.45 6.13 9.37
N ALA A 72 6.71 4.85 9.62
CA ALA A 72 8.08 4.31 9.68
C ALA A 72 8.59 3.76 8.34
N TYR A 73 7.72 3.42 7.39
CA TYR A 73 8.11 2.83 6.12
C TYR A 73 7.00 2.94 5.07
N HIS A 74 7.40 2.86 3.79
CA HIS A 74 6.47 2.77 2.66
C HIS A 74 6.66 1.43 1.95
N ILE A 75 5.59 0.90 1.36
CA ILE A 75 5.62 -0.27 0.48
C ILE A 75 4.91 0.09 -0.82
N LEU A 76 5.55 -0.25 -1.94
CA LEU A 76 4.93 -0.12 -3.25
C LEU A 76 4.78 -1.51 -3.87
N VAL A 77 3.56 -2.04 -3.88
CA VAL A 77 3.25 -3.33 -4.53
C VAL A 77 2.63 -3.09 -5.90
N THR A 78 3.03 -3.92 -6.86
CA THR A 78 2.52 -3.89 -8.22
C THR A 78 2.28 -5.28 -8.76
N VAL A 79 1.28 -5.41 -9.63
CA VAL A 79 1.19 -6.55 -10.53
C VAL A 79 2.30 -6.40 -11.58
N ASP A 80 3.07 -7.46 -11.79
CA ASP A 80 4.24 -7.47 -12.66
C ASP A 80 3.89 -7.05 -14.10
N GLY A 81 4.84 -6.38 -14.76
CA GLY A 81 4.70 -5.97 -16.17
C GLY A 81 3.83 -4.72 -16.42
N HIS A 82 3.21 -4.13 -15.39
CA HIS A 82 2.35 -2.96 -15.56
C HIS A 82 3.01 -1.61 -15.22
N TRP A 83 4.10 -1.63 -14.45
CA TRP A 83 4.74 -0.42 -13.93
C TRP A 83 6.27 -0.51 -14.00
N GLY A 84 6.95 0.63 -14.13
CA GLY A 84 8.41 0.74 -14.15
C GLY A 84 8.93 1.82 -13.20
N ASN A 85 10.19 1.69 -12.77
CA ASN A 85 10.85 2.62 -11.84
C ASN A 85 10.30 2.60 -10.39
N GLN A 86 9.74 1.46 -9.94
CA GLN A 86 9.08 1.32 -8.63
C GLN A 86 10.02 1.62 -7.45
N ALA A 87 11.28 1.18 -7.52
CA ALA A 87 12.26 1.40 -6.48
C ALA A 87 12.54 2.89 -6.23
N ALA A 88 12.76 3.66 -7.29
CA ALA A 88 12.95 5.11 -7.15
C ALA A 88 11.65 5.81 -6.74
N ALA A 89 10.50 5.36 -7.23
CA ALA A 89 9.20 5.93 -6.87
C ALA A 89 8.89 5.81 -5.37
N VAL A 90 9.09 4.63 -4.77
CA VAL A 90 8.85 4.44 -3.33
C VAL A 90 9.88 5.21 -2.49
N ALA A 91 11.15 5.23 -2.91
CA ALA A 91 12.19 6.01 -2.26
C ALA A 91 11.90 7.52 -2.30
N ALA A 92 11.42 8.03 -3.43
CA ALA A 92 11.03 9.43 -3.57
C ALA A 92 9.85 9.79 -2.68
N GLY A 93 8.84 8.91 -2.56
CA GLY A 93 7.73 9.08 -1.63
C GLY A 93 8.19 9.16 -0.17
N ALA A 94 9.08 8.25 0.24
CA ALA A 94 9.65 8.26 1.59
C ALA A 94 10.49 9.51 1.85
N ARG A 95 11.32 9.92 0.88
CA ARG A 95 12.11 11.17 0.98
C ARG A 95 11.22 12.39 1.12
N ALA A 96 10.18 12.50 0.30
CA ALA A 96 9.25 13.62 0.33
C ALA A 96 8.55 13.75 1.70
N ALA A 97 8.16 12.63 2.32
CA ALA A 97 7.59 12.63 3.66
C ALA A 97 8.54 13.28 4.68
N GLY A 98 9.84 12.95 4.64
CA GLY A 98 10.85 13.55 5.51
C GLY A 98 11.08 15.04 5.25
N THR A 99 11.35 15.42 4.00
CA THR A 99 11.62 16.83 3.63
C THR A 99 10.43 17.74 3.92
N GLN A 100 9.21 17.26 3.61
CA GLN A 100 8.00 18.04 3.82
C GLN A 100 7.66 18.17 5.31
N ALA A 101 7.89 17.12 6.12
CA ALA A 101 7.67 17.18 7.57
C ALA A 101 8.60 18.17 8.26
N CYS A 102 9.87 18.21 7.85
CA CYS A 102 10.88 19.12 8.41
C CYS A 102 10.89 20.51 7.76
N ALA A 103 10.09 20.74 6.72
CA ALA A 103 10.09 21.97 5.92
C ALA A 103 11.49 22.33 5.36
N THR A 104 12.21 21.32 4.86
CA THR A 104 13.55 21.46 4.26
C THR A 104 13.54 21.04 2.78
N ASP A 105 14.43 21.61 1.97
CA ASP A 105 14.55 21.24 0.54
C ASP A 105 15.16 19.84 0.34
N THR A 106 16.01 19.42 1.28
CA THR A 106 16.67 18.10 1.31
C THR A 106 16.57 17.49 2.71
N ILE A 107 16.90 16.20 2.83
CA ILE A 107 16.94 15.55 4.15
C ILE A 107 17.99 16.28 5.00
N ASP A 108 17.58 16.71 6.19
CA ASP A 108 18.46 17.27 7.21
C ASP A 108 19.19 16.12 7.90
N THR A 109 20.52 16.09 7.81
CA THR A 109 21.39 14.99 8.24
C THR A 109 22.28 15.37 9.41
#